data_AF-A0A7C2G0J5-F1
#
_entry.id   AF-A0A7C2G0J5-F1
#
_cell.length_a   1.000
_cell.length_b   1.000
_cell.length_c   1.000
_cell.angle_alpha   90.00
_cell.angle_beta   90.00
_cell.angle_gamma   90.00
#
_symmetry.space_group_name_H-M   'P 1'
#
loop_
_entity.id
_entity.type
_entity.pdbx_description
1 polymer ?
#
loop_
_entity_poly.entity_id
_entity_poly.type
_entity_poly.pdbx_seq_one_letter_code
_entity_poly.pdbx_strand_id
1 'polypeptide(L)'
;MLKYRGPFVLHMPEEAWFDVNMMQKDLLLALEMGRELDVPLPTTATTNEYLTAARGLGLAGYDFAVLFEVLRRLAGREPELR
;
A
#
# COMPACT_ATOMS: atom_id res chain seq x y z
N MET A 1 13.71 -2.10 -3.92
CA MET A 1 12.51 -2.48 -3.14
C MET A 1 12.64 -3.84 -2.48
N LEU A 2 12.75 -4.95 -3.22
CA LEU A 2 12.71 -6.31 -2.61
C LEU A 2 13.76 -6.59 -1.52
N LYS A 3 15.04 -6.24 -1.73
CA LYS A 3 16.09 -6.46 -0.71
C LYS A 3 15.82 -5.75 0.62
N TYR A 4 15.15 -4.59 0.56
CA TYR A 4 14.96 -3.70 1.71
C TYR A 4 13.57 -3.89 2.35
N ARG A 5 12.50 -3.89 1.55
CA ARG A 5 11.10 -4.03 2.00
C ARG A 5 10.60 -5.47 1.99
N GLY A 6 11.24 -6.38 1.26
CA GLY A 6 10.84 -7.79 1.20
C GLY A 6 10.75 -8.46 2.58
N PRO A 7 11.72 -8.25 3.50
CA PRO A 7 11.62 -8.75 4.86
C PRO A 7 10.39 -8.24 5.63
N PHE A 8 9.83 -7.08 5.28
CA PHE A 8 8.70 -6.48 6.01
C PHE A 8 7.40 -7.27 5.81
N VAL A 9 7.32 -8.06 4.75
CA VAL A 9 6.20 -8.98 4.52
C VAL A 9 6.19 -10.13 5.53
N LEU A 10 7.37 -10.53 6.03
CA LEU A 10 7.51 -11.60 7.02
C LEU A 10 7.55 -11.04 8.45
N HIS A 11 8.16 -9.86 8.60
CA HIS A 11 8.41 -9.18 9.88
C HIS A 11 8.16 -7.69 9.71
N MET A 12 6.93 -7.25 9.96
CA MET A 12 6.55 -5.84 9.87
C MET A 12 7.38 -5.03 10.88
N PRO A 13 7.86 -3.81 10.55
CA PRO A 13 8.52 -2.98 11.54
C PRO A 13 7.52 -2.58 12.64
N GLU A 14 8.00 -2.47 13.89
CA GLU A 14 7.17 -2.03 15.03
C GLU A 14 6.61 -0.61 14.83
N GLU A 15 7.42 0.26 14.23
CA GLU A 15 7.03 1.61 13.83
C GLU A 15 7.04 1.72 12.30
N ALA A 16 5.94 2.21 11.74
CA ALA A 16 5.85 2.43 10.30
C ALA A 16 6.83 3.51 9.86
N TRP A 17 7.81 3.13 9.03
CA TRP A 17 8.73 4.11 8.44
C TRP A 17 8.04 4.89 7.32
N PHE A 18 7.06 4.26 6.66
CA PHE A 18 6.20 4.91 5.70
C PHE A 18 4.84 4.22 5.68
N ASP A 19 3.85 4.84 6.30
CA ASP A 19 2.53 4.23 6.49
C ASP A 19 1.66 4.30 5.21
N VAL A 20 0.53 3.60 5.28
CA VAL A 20 -0.46 3.53 4.18
C VAL A 20 -0.98 4.93 3.81
N ASN A 21 -1.22 5.81 4.78
CA ASN A 21 -1.74 7.15 4.51
C ASN A 21 -0.71 8.02 3.79
N MET A 22 0.56 7.97 4.22
CA MET A 22 1.66 8.68 3.58
C MET A 22 1.84 8.20 2.14
N MET A 23 1.84 6.89 1.91
CA MET A 23 1.92 6.32 0.56
C MET A 23 0.72 6.70 -0.30
N GLN A 24 -0.49 6.64 0.24
CA GLN A 24 -1.70 6.99 -0.51
C GLN A 24 -1.70 8.47 -0.90
N LYS A 25 -1.27 9.37 0.00
CA LYS A 25 -1.10 10.80 -0.30
C LYS A 25 -0.14 11.00 -1.48
N ASP A 26 1.00 10.33 -1.51
CA ASP A 26 1.96 10.45 -2.63
C ASP A 26 1.40 9.87 -3.94
N LEU A 27 0.65 8.76 -3.89
CA LEU A 27 0.01 8.21 -5.10
C LEU A 27 -1.08 9.13 -5.65
N LEU A 28 -1.86 9.79 -4.79
CA LEU A 28 -2.87 10.76 -5.22
C LEU A 28 -2.24 11.94 -5.95
N LEU A 29 -1.13 12.48 -5.44
CA LEU A 29 -0.36 13.53 -6.11
C LEU A 29 0.17 13.07 -7.48
N ALA A 30 0.69 11.84 -7.56
CA ALA A 30 1.16 11.27 -8.82
C ALA A 30 0.01 11.08 -9.83
N LEU A 31 -1.16 10.64 -9.37
CA LEU A 31 -2.35 10.47 -10.22
C LEU A 31 -2.91 11.79 -10.71
N GLU A 32 -2.91 12.83 -9.87
CA GLU A 32 -3.29 14.19 -10.25
C GLU A 32 -2.36 14.73 -11.35
N MET A 33 -1.05 14.68 -11.13
CA MET A 33 -0.05 15.09 -12.13
C MET A 33 -0.15 14.27 -13.43
N GLY A 34 -0.41 12.97 -13.34
CA GLY A 34 -0.62 12.13 -14.52
C GLY A 34 -1.81 12.59 -15.37
N ARG A 35 -2.89 13.08 -14.74
CA ARG A 35 -4.04 13.66 -15.45
C ARG A 35 -3.69 14.99 -16.10
N GLU A 36 -2.95 15.86 -15.42
CA GLU A 36 -2.52 17.16 -15.95
C GLU A 36 -1.61 17.04 -17.18
N LEU A 37 -0.81 15.98 -17.24
CA LEU A 37 0.17 15.74 -18.30
C LEU A 37 -0.31 14.74 -19.37
N ASP A 38 -1.57 14.30 -19.33
CA ASP A 38 -2.11 13.26 -20.21
C ASP A 38 -1.28 11.94 -20.20
N VAL A 39 -0.70 11.57 -19.04
CA VAL A 39 0.10 10.35 -18.86
C VAL A 39 -0.72 9.28 -18.13
N PRO A 40 -1.02 8.13 -18.77
CA PRO A 40 -1.77 7.05 -18.11
C PRO A 40 -0.90 6.33 -17.06
N LEU A 41 -1.41 6.22 -15.83
CA LEU A 41 -0.75 5.56 -14.70
C LEU A 41 -1.60 4.39 -14.14
N PRO A 42 -1.87 3.33 -14.93
CA PRO A 42 -2.81 2.28 -14.55
C PRO A 42 -2.40 1.49 -13.30
N THR A 43 -1.11 1.21 -13.13
CA THR A 43 -0.60 0.50 -11.95
C THR A 43 -0.64 1.36 -10.69
N THR A 44 -0.39 2.66 -10.81
CA THR A 44 -0.56 3.64 -9.73
C THR A 44 -2.00 3.70 -9.27
N ALA A 45 -2.95 3.80 -10.22
CA ALA A 45 -4.38 3.83 -9.91
C ALA A 45 -4.84 2.55 -9.21
N THR A 46 -4.43 1.39 -9.73
CA THR A 46 -4.75 0.08 -9.12
C THR A 46 -4.16 -0.03 -7.70
N THR A 47 -2.91 0.41 -7.52
CA THR A 47 -2.26 0.38 -6.20
C THR A 47 -2.95 1.30 -5.21
N ASN A 48 -3.43 2.46 -5.65
CA ASN A 48 -4.21 3.37 -4.80
C ASN A 48 -5.47 2.70 -4.24
N GLU A 49 -6.17 1.89 -5.05
CA GLU A 49 -7.34 1.14 -4.58
C GLU A 49 -6.99 0.07 -3.55
N TYR A 50 -5.82 -0.57 -3.65
CA TYR A 50 -5.35 -1.47 -2.61
C TYR A 50 -5.00 -0.73 -1.30
N LEU A 51 -4.49 0.50 -1.38
CA LEU A 51 -4.29 1.35 -0.19
C LEU A 51 -5.62 1.79 0.43
N THR A 52 -6.64 2.07 -0.39
CA THR A 52 -8.02 2.31 0.08
C THR A 52 -8.56 1.07 0.79
N ALA A 53 -8.35 -0.13 0.25
CA ALA A 53 -8.73 -1.38 0.90
C ALA A 53 -7.98 -1.58 2.24
N ALA A 54 -6.67 -1.28 2.30
CA ALA A 54 -5.90 -1.32 3.55
C ALA A 54 -6.52 -0.43 4.63
N ARG A 55 -6.91 0.81 4.27
CA ARG A 55 -7.60 1.72 5.20
C ARG A 55 -8.96 1.18 5.65
N GLY A 56 -9.73 0.59 4.72
CA GLY A 56 -11.01 -0.06 5.03
C GLY A 56 -10.89 -1.25 5.98
N LEU A 57 -9.73 -1.91 6.02
CA LEU A 57 -9.40 -2.99 6.95
C LEU A 57 -8.81 -2.50 8.29
N GLY A 58 -8.71 -1.19 8.50
CA GLY A 58 -8.10 -0.62 9.72
C GLY A 58 -6.56 -0.66 9.74
N LEU A 59 -5.91 -0.89 8.59
CA LEU A 59 -4.46 -1.08 8.50
C LEU A 59 -3.69 0.21 8.18
N ALA A 60 -4.34 1.37 8.32
CA ALA A 60 -3.80 2.64 7.84
C ALA A 60 -2.49 3.08 8.51
N GLY A 61 -2.27 2.68 9.77
CA GLY A 61 -1.08 3.04 10.55
C GLY A 61 0.11 2.07 10.39
N TYR A 62 -0.06 0.97 9.65
CA TYR A 62 1.03 0.05 9.35
C TYR A 62 1.87 0.58 8.19
N ASP A 63 3.12 0.11 8.12
CA ASP A 63 3.97 0.34 6.95
C ASP A 63 3.26 -0.14 5.67
N PHE A 64 3.44 0.57 4.55
CA PHE A 64 2.71 0.26 3.30
C PHE A 64 2.98 -1.16 2.78
N ALA A 65 4.02 -1.86 3.25
CA ALA A 65 4.23 -3.29 3.02
C ALA A 65 3.01 -4.16 3.43
N VAL A 66 2.13 -3.64 4.31
CA VAL A 66 0.84 -4.26 4.69
C VAL A 66 -0.12 -4.50 3.51
N LEU A 67 0.15 -3.89 2.34
CA LEU A 67 -0.49 -4.26 1.07
C LEU A 67 -0.44 -5.77 0.79
N PHE A 68 0.60 -6.48 1.25
CA PHE A 68 0.64 -7.94 1.12
C PHE A 68 -0.50 -8.62 1.89
N GLU A 69 -0.85 -8.14 3.09
CA GLU A 69 -1.97 -8.66 3.89
C GLU A 69 -3.32 -8.32 3.24
N VAL A 70 -3.43 -7.17 2.57
CA VAL A 70 -4.61 -6.84 1.75
C VAL A 70 -4.78 -7.86 0.63
N LEU A 71 -3.73 -8.13 -0.15
CA LEU A 71 -3.78 -9.12 -1.23
C LEU A 71 -4.10 -10.51 -0.69
N ARG A 72 -3.56 -10.85 0.48
CA ARG A 72 -3.82 -12.13 1.12
C ARG A 72 -5.28 -12.28 1.55
N ARG A 73 -5.89 -11.20 2.07
CA ARG A 73 -7.33 -11.14 2.37
C ARG A 73 -8.19 -11.30 1.13
N LEU A 74 -7.81 -10.66 0.02
CA LEU A 74 -8.49 -10.78 -1.28
C LEU A 74 -8.34 -12.19 -1.87
N ALA A 75 -7.23 -12.87 -1.58
CA ALA A 75 -7.01 -14.27 -1.92
C ALA A 75 -7.72 -15.27 -0.98
N GLY A 76 -8.60 -14.80 -0.09
CA GLY A 76 -9.39 -15.65 0.81
C GLY A 76 -8.64 -16.18 2.03
N ARG A 77 -7.57 -15.52 2.46
CA ARG A 77 -6.78 -15.90 3.63
C ARG A 77 -6.76 -14.79 4.69
N GLU A 78 -6.86 -15.14 5.98
CA GLU A 78 -7.01 -14.19 7.10
C GLU A 78 -5.71 -13.46 7.49
N PRO A 79 -5.63 -12.10 7.52
CA PRO A 79 -4.44 -11.28 7.81
C PRO A 79 -3.57 -11.73 9.01
N GLU A 80 -2.25 -11.52 8.89
CA GLU A 80 -1.21 -12.07 9.77
C GLU A 80 -0.25 -10.91 10.01
N LEU A 81 -0.71 -10.03 10.89
CA LEU A 81 0.04 -8.90 11.38
C LEU A 81 0.87 -9.43 12.55
N ARG A 82 2.05 -9.97 12.24
CA ARG A 82 3.05 -10.36 13.25
C ARG A 82 3.96 -9.20 13.57
#